data_AF-A0A9D1WTY3-F1
#
_entry.id   AF-A0A9D1WTY3-F1
#
_cell.length_a   1.000
_cell.length_b   1.000
_cell.length_c   1.000
_cell.angle_alpha   90.00
_cell.angle_beta   90.00
_cell.angle_gamma   90.00
#
_symmetry.space_group_name_H-M   'P 1'
#
loop_
_entity.id
_entity.type
_entity.pdbx_description
1 polymer ?
#
loop_
_entity_poly.entity_id
_entity_poly.type
_entity_poly.pdbx_seq_one_letter_code
_entity_poly.pdbx_strand_id
1 'polypeptide(L)' 'MDPHTERLRKKYMDDPPEGISSEDIRHMSEDDLLDMDYFLNEDVEFDDEFGEEGFYLF' A
#
# COMPACT_ATOMS: atom_id res chain seq x y z
N MET A 1 -7.69 13.80 -12.21
CA MET A 1 -7.96 12.45 -11.69
C MET A 1 -7.15 11.51 -12.53
N ASP A 2 -6.01 11.12 -11.99
CA ASP A 2 -5.17 10.13 -12.64
C ASP A 2 -5.84 8.76 -12.51
N PRO A 3 -6.02 8.01 -13.61
CA PRO A 3 -6.72 6.71 -13.56
C PRO A 3 -5.98 5.68 -12.69
N HIS A 4 -4.74 5.97 -12.30
CA HIS A 4 -3.96 5.16 -11.37
C HIS A 4 -4.43 5.35 -9.92
N THR A 5 -4.58 6.60 -9.45
CA THR A 5 -5.01 6.90 -8.07
C THR A 5 -6.43 6.43 -7.80
N GLU A 6 -7.32 6.48 -8.80
CA GLU A 6 -8.67 5.92 -8.69
C GLU A 6 -8.69 4.40 -8.47
N ARG A 7 -7.76 3.67 -9.12
CA ARG A 7 -7.63 2.21 -8.94
C ARG A 7 -7.07 1.88 -7.57
N LEU A 8 -6.05 2.61 -7.12
CA LEU A 8 -5.49 2.45 -5.78
C LEU A 8 -6.54 2.70 -4.71
N ARG A 9 -7.33 3.78 -4.88
CA ARG A 9 -8.38 4.11 -3.91
C ARG A 9 -9.40 2.99 -3.82
N LYS A 10 -9.80 2.41 -4.96
CA LYS A 10 -10.71 1.26 -4.94
C LYS A 10 -10.09 0.03 -4.29
N LYS A 11 -8.84 -0.32 -4.63
CA LYS A 11 -8.10 -1.46 -4.04
C LYS A 11 -8.10 -1.37 -2.52
N TYR A 12 -7.69 -0.24 -1.97
CA TYR A 12 -7.59 -0.06 -0.52
C TYR A 12 -8.95 0.21 0.15
N MET A 13 -9.96 0.74 -0.55
CA MET A 13 -11.34 0.79 0.00
C MET A 13 -11.96 -0.60 0.16
N ASP A 14 -11.67 -1.52 -0.77
CA ASP A 14 -12.17 -2.90 -0.73
C ASP A 14 -11.44 -3.73 0.34
N ASP A 15 -10.12 -3.53 0.48
CA ASP A 15 -9.28 -4.17 1.50
C ASP A 15 -8.33 -3.14 2.15
N PRO A 16 -8.76 -2.48 3.24
CA PRO A 16 -7.98 -1.41 3.85
C PRO A 16 -6.77 -1.97 4.62
N PRO A 17 -5.60 -1.29 4.57
CA PRO A 17 -4.41 -1.69 5.32
C PRO A 17 -4.66 -1.71 6.84
N GLU A 18 -3.89 -2.53 7.56
CA GLU A 18 -4.01 -2.60 9.01
C GLU A 18 -3.76 -1.22 9.66
N GLY A 19 -4.67 -0.79 10.53
CA GLY A 19 -4.60 0.52 11.18
C GLY A 19 -5.22 1.67 10.39
N ILE A 20 -5.77 1.42 9.20
CA ILE A 20 -6.49 2.39 8.37
C ILE A 20 -7.90 1.85 8.09
N SER A 21 -8.92 2.72 8.06
CA SER A 21 -10.27 2.33 7.64
C SER A 21 -10.56 2.71 6.19
N SER A 22 -11.56 2.05 5.58
CA SER A 22 -12.02 2.39 4.22
C SER A 22 -12.60 3.81 4.13
N GLU A 23 -13.12 4.35 5.24
CA GLU A 23 -13.56 5.75 5.33
C GLU A 23 -12.36 6.71 5.28
N ASP A 24 -11.26 6.39 5.97
CA ASP A 24 -10.03 7.18 5.92
C ASP A 24 -9.49 7.25 4.48
N ILE A 25 -9.45 6.11 3.76
CA ILE A 25 -8.97 6.02 2.36
C ILE A 25 -9.83 6.84 1.40
N ARG A 26 -11.14 6.94 1.67
CA ARG A 26 -12.04 7.80 0.89
C ARG A 26 -11.69 9.27 1.04
N HIS A 27 -11.18 9.66 2.21
CA HIS A 27 -10.79 11.04 2.53
C HIS A 27 -9.31 11.34 2.28
N MET A 28 -8.45 10.32 2.12
CA MET A 28 -7.02 10.47 1.79
C MET A 28 -6.82 11.24 0.49
N SER A 29 -5.78 12.07 0.43
CA SER A 29 -5.40 12.75 -0.81
C SER A 29 -4.81 11.77 -1.83
N GLU A 30 -4.67 12.21 -3.09
CA GLU A 30 -3.99 11.40 -4.10
C GLU A 30 -2.53 11.15 -3.73
N ASP A 31 -1.85 12.16 -3.16
CA ASP A 31 -0.45 12.05 -2.73
C ASP A 31 -0.30 11.07 -1.55
N ASP A 32 -1.14 11.19 -0.51
CA ASP A 32 -1.09 10.27 0.64
C ASP A 32 -1.35 8.81 0.22
N LEU A 33 -2.20 8.62 -0.79
CA LEU A 33 -2.53 7.31 -1.33
C LEU A 33 -1.37 6.71 -2.14
N LEU A 34 -0.62 7.54 -2.87
CA LEU A 34 0.59 7.14 -3.58
C LEU A 34 1.73 6.82 -2.60
N ASP A 35 1.91 7.65 -1.58
CA ASP A 35 2.92 7.42 -0.53
C ASP A 35 2.63 6.10 0.20
N MET A 36 1.36 5.85 0.54
CA MET A 36 0.94 4.59 1.16
C MET A 36 1.12 3.39 0.23
N ASP A 37 0.73 3.50 -1.05
CA ASP A 37 0.98 2.43 -2.04
C ASP A 37 2.48 2.17 -2.19
N TYR A 38 3.30 3.21 -2.19
CA TYR A 38 4.76 3.08 -2.19
C TYR A 38 5.23 2.29 -0.95
N PHE A 39 4.91 2.74 0.27
CA PHE A 39 5.34 2.03 1.49
C PHE A 39 4.84 0.58 1.59
N LEU A 40 3.65 0.28 1.07
CA LEU A 40 3.06 -1.07 1.15
C LEU A 40 3.53 -2.02 0.04
N ASN A 41 3.92 -1.51 -1.12
CA ASN A 41 4.37 -2.35 -2.25
C ASN A 41 5.89 -2.23 -2.49
N GLU A 42 6.60 -1.27 -1.90
CA GLU A 42 8.08 -1.18 -1.93
C GLU A 42 8.72 -2.44 -1.32
N ASP A 43 8.11 -3.01 -0.28
CA ASP A 43 8.54 -4.29 0.30
C ASP A 43 8.24 -5.50 -0.61
N VAL A 44 7.27 -5.38 -1.53
CA VAL A 44 6.85 -6.47 -2.43
C VAL A 44 7.71 -6.52 -3.70
N GLU A 45 8.33 -5.42 -4.12
CA GLU A 45 9.33 -5.44 -5.21
C GLU A 45 10.61 -6.19 -4.82
N PHE A 46 10.86 -6.40 -3.51
CA PHE A 46 11.92 -7.30 -3.04
C PHE A 46 11.47 -8.77 -2.98
N ASP A 47 10.19 -9.09 -3.08
CA ASP A 47 9.65 -10.43 -2.78
C ASP A 47 9.81 -11.44 -3.93
N ASP A 48 10.22 -11.01 -5.13
CA ASP A 48 10.71 -11.94 -6.17
C ASP A 48 12.17 -12.41 -5.92
N GLU A 49 12.87 -11.86 -4.90
CA GLU A 49 14.18 -12.37 -4.43
C GLU A 49 14.30 -12.52 -2.89
N PHE A 50 13.30 -12.12 -2.10
CA PHE A 50 13.33 -12.16 -0.63
C PHE A 50 12.21 -13.02 -0.02
N GLY A 51 11.69 -13.98 -0.78
CA GLY A 51 10.67 -14.95 -0.34
C GLY A 51 11.17 -16.12 0.51
N GLU A 52 12.42 -16.14 0.97
CA GLU A 52 12.92 -17.17 1.89
C GLU A 52 13.94 -16.53 2.86
N GLU A 53 13.70 -16.75 4.15
CA GLU A 53 14.60 -16.47 5.28
C GLU A 53 14.48 -15.08 5.92
N GLY A 54 13.64 -15.02 6.96
CA GLY A 54 13.72 -13.99 7.98
C GLY A 54 15.14 -13.91 8.56
N PHE A 55 15.73 -12.73 8.52
CA PHE A 55 17.05 -12.52 9.09
C PHE A 55 16.96 -11.96 10.50
N TYR A 56 17.47 -12.77 11.44
CA TYR A 56 17.72 -12.46 12.84
C TYR A 56 18.58 -11.20 13.00
N LEU A 57 18.21 -10.38 13.99
CA LEU A 57 18.96 -9.22 14.48
C LEU A 57 20.42 -9.57 14.83
N PHE A 58 21.35 -8.68 14.46
CA PHE A 58 22.61 -8.42 15.17
C PHE A 58 22.87 -6.91 15.28
#